data_AF-A0A7X8LJ53-F1
#
_entry.id   AF-A0A7X8LJ53-F1
#
_cell.length_a   1.000
_cell.length_b   1.000
_cell.length_c   1.000
_cell.angle_alpha   90.00
_cell.angle_beta   90.00
_cell.angle_gamma   90.00
#
_symmetry.space_group_name_H-M   'P 1'
#
loop_
_entity.id
_entity.type
_entity.pdbx_description
1 polymer ?
#
loop_
_entity_poly.entity_id
_entity_poly.type
_entity_poly.pdbx_seq_one_letter_code
_entity_poly.pdbx_strand_id
1 'polypeptide(L)'
;GIVHLDLRNGGNILLDSENEPVLIDFQSALRTGWLPRQWRRCLEWVDLSGVYKHWARLAPETMGEERERILVWQLKNRKWWRIRGYRLSPRQRDLKEYEKELLARYGE
;
A
#
# COMPACT_ATOMS: atom_id res chain seq x y z
N GLY A 1 -16.68 -4.37 -3.24
CA GLY A 1 -15.61 -5.29 -2.83
C GLY A 1 -15.37 -5.15 -1.34
N ILE A 2 -14.28 -5.75 -0.87
CA ILE A 2 -13.74 -5.58 0.48
C ILE A 2 -12.29 -5.14 0.31
N VAL A 3 -11.85 -4.19 1.12
CA VAL A 3 -10.46 -3.78 1.28
C VAL A 3 -10.02 -4.08 2.71
N HIS A 4 -8.77 -4.47 2.90
CA HIS A 4 -8.20 -4.89 4.18
C HIS A 4 -7.68 -3.71 5.01
N LEU A 5 -7.06 -2.71 4.37
CA LEU A 5 -6.50 -1.48 4.93
C LEU A 5 -5.28 -1.62 5.85
N ASP A 6 -4.74 -2.84 6.04
CA ASP A 6 -3.53 -3.07 6.84
C ASP A 6 -2.51 -4.03 6.18
N LEU A 7 -2.55 -4.16 4.85
CA LEU A 7 -1.58 -4.99 4.08
C LEU A 7 -0.16 -4.42 4.02
N ARG A 8 0.11 -3.33 4.75
CA ARG A 8 1.47 -2.80 4.97
C ARG A 8 2.19 -3.53 6.09
N ASN A 9 1.43 -4.18 6.97
CA ASN A 9 1.96 -5.08 7.98
C ASN A 9 2.12 -6.45 7.33
N GLY A 10 3.38 -6.86 7.08
CA GLY A 10 3.67 -8.15 6.44
C GLY A 10 3.20 -9.35 7.26
N GLY A 11 3.00 -9.20 8.57
CA GLY A 11 2.45 -10.27 9.41
C GLY A 11 0.99 -10.64 9.08
N ASN A 12 0.28 -9.78 8.34
CA ASN A 12 -1.09 -10.03 7.89
C ASN A 12 -1.15 -10.84 6.58
N ILE A 13 0.00 -11.16 5.98
CA ILE A 13 0.12 -11.95 4.76
C ILE A 13 0.89 -13.22 5.12
N LEU A 14 0.20 -14.36 5.14
CA LEU A 14 0.75 -15.66 5.48
C LEU A 14 0.76 -16.58 4.27
N LEU A 15 1.42 -17.73 4.42
CA LEU A 15 1.31 -18.85 3.50
C LEU A 15 0.56 -19.96 4.22
N ASP A 16 -0.36 -20.61 3.54
CA ASP A 16 -1.03 -21.80 4.06
C ASP A 16 -0.20 -23.08 3.85
N SER A 17 -0.79 -24.24 4.13
CA SER A 17 -0.14 -25.54 3.97
C SER A 17 0.15 -25.90 2.52
N GLU A 18 -0.50 -25.26 1.56
CA GLU A 18 -0.29 -25.46 0.12
C GLU A 18 0.66 -24.40 -0.47
N ASN A 19 1.24 -23.56 0.39
CA ASN A 19 2.13 -22.46 0.01
C ASN A 19 1.41 -21.35 -0.81
N GLU A 20 0.11 -21.21 -0.60
CA GLU A 20 -0.70 -20.14 -1.20
C GLU A 20 -0.82 -18.94 -0.24
N PRO A 21 -0.83 -17.70 -0.76
CA PRO A 21 -0.92 -16.52 0.07
C PRO A 21 -2.33 -16.37 0.67
N VAL A 22 -2.39 -16.28 2.00
CA VAL A 22 -3.62 -16.03 2.75
C VAL A 22 -3.51 -14.74 3.56
N LEU A 23 -4.62 -14.02 3.67
CA LEU A 23 -4.71 -12.78 4.45
C LEU A 23 -5.38 -13.05 5.79
N ILE A 24 -4.87 -12.43 6.85
CA ILE A 24 -5.45 -12.49 8.20
C ILE A 24 -5.63 -11.09 8.78
N ASP A 25 -6.31 -10.99 9.92
CA ASP A 25 -6.58 -9.71 10.61
C ASP A 25 -7.40 -8.70 9.77
N PHE A 26 -8.67 -9.04 9.58
CA PHE A 26 -9.64 -8.18 8.88
C PHE A 26 -10.28 -7.11 9.79
N GLN A 27 -9.73 -6.81 10.98
CA GLN A 27 -10.37 -5.86 11.91
C GLN A 27 -10.46 -4.44 11.34
N SER A 28 -9.52 -4.04 10.49
CA SER A 28 -9.54 -2.76 9.77
C SER A 28 -10.27 -2.81 8.43
N ALA A 29 -10.80 -3.98 8.02
CA ALA A 29 -11.37 -4.15 6.70
C ALA A 29 -12.66 -3.35 6.50
N LEU A 30 -12.90 -2.90 5.26
CA LEU A 30 -14.05 -2.10 4.89
C LEU A 30 -14.76 -2.67 3.67
N ARG A 31 -16.10 -2.82 3.77
CA ARG A 31 -16.93 -3.12 2.60
C ARG A 31 -17.08 -1.87 1.74
N THR A 32 -16.73 -1.95 0.47
CA THR A 32 -16.70 -0.80 -0.47
C THR A 32 -17.86 -0.78 -1.47
N GLY A 33 -18.84 -1.67 -1.30
CA GLY A 33 -19.97 -1.82 -2.24
C GLY A 33 -20.85 -0.57 -2.35
N TRP A 34 -20.97 0.20 -1.27
CA TRP A 34 -21.77 1.42 -1.20
C TRP A 34 -20.98 2.70 -1.57
N LEU A 35 -19.66 2.61 -1.71
CA LEU A 35 -18.81 3.77 -2.01
C LEU A 35 -18.85 4.13 -3.50
N PRO A 36 -18.77 5.43 -3.85
CA PRO A 36 -18.58 5.84 -5.24
C PRO A 36 -17.27 5.27 -5.82
N ARG A 37 -17.24 5.08 -7.13
CA ARG A 37 -16.14 4.37 -7.83
C ARG A 37 -14.76 4.95 -7.54
N GLN A 38 -14.64 6.26 -7.45
CA GLN A 38 -13.36 6.96 -7.22
C GLN A 38 -12.81 6.62 -5.82
N TRP A 39 -13.65 6.67 -4.79
CA TRP A 39 -13.26 6.36 -3.41
C TRP A 39 -12.87 4.90 -3.25
N ARG A 40 -13.66 4.00 -3.84
CA ARG A 40 -13.34 2.57 -3.88
C ARG A 40 -11.96 2.33 -4.49
N ARG A 41 -11.67 2.94 -5.65
CA ARG A 41 -10.38 2.80 -6.33
C ARG A 41 -9.22 3.32 -5.47
N CYS A 42 -9.41 4.44 -4.78
CA CYS A 42 -8.40 4.95 -3.85
C CYS A 42 -8.09 3.97 -2.71
N LEU A 43 -9.12 3.33 -2.14
CA LEU A 43 -8.93 2.34 -1.07
C LEU A 43 -8.28 1.05 -1.58
N GLU A 44 -8.66 0.58 -2.76
CA GLU A 44 -8.00 -0.55 -3.43
C GLU A 44 -6.51 -0.25 -3.67
N TRP A 45 -6.18 0.99 -4.08
CA TRP A 45 -4.79 1.42 -4.24
C TRP A 45 -4.03 1.48 -2.92
N VAL A 46 -4.69 1.80 -1.80
CA VAL A 46 -4.06 1.72 -0.47
C VAL A 46 -3.61 0.28 -0.18
N ASP A 47 -4.49 -0.70 -0.39
CA ASP A 47 -4.16 -2.13 -0.18
C ASP A 47 -3.05 -2.60 -1.11
N LEU A 48 -3.21 -2.37 -2.42
CA LEU A 48 -2.22 -2.75 -3.43
C LEU A 48 -0.86 -2.12 -3.14
N SER A 49 -0.82 -0.86 -2.71
CA SER A 49 0.44 -0.19 -2.34
C SER A 49 1.13 -0.85 -1.14
N GLY A 50 0.37 -1.46 -0.23
CA GLY A 50 0.91 -2.25 0.87
C GLY A 50 1.66 -3.47 0.33
N VAL A 51 0.97 -4.30 -0.44
CA VAL A 51 1.52 -5.51 -1.07
C VAL A 51 2.73 -5.19 -1.95
N TYR A 52 2.61 -4.19 -2.83
CA TYR A 52 3.69 -3.80 -3.74
C TYR A 52 4.91 -3.25 -3.02
N LYS A 53 4.76 -2.71 -1.81
CA LYS A 53 5.92 -2.32 -0.99
C LYS A 53 6.68 -3.53 -0.45
N HIS A 54 6.01 -4.65 -0.21
CA HIS A 54 6.68 -5.92 0.10
C HIS A 54 7.39 -6.44 -1.14
N TRP A 55 6.71 -6.46 -2.28
CA TRP A 55 7.27 -6.89 -3.56
C TRP A 55 8.51 -6.08 -3.95
N ALA A 56 8.43 -4.75 -3.97
CA ALA A 56 9.55 -3.87 -4.32
C ALA A 56 10.79 -4.02 -3.42
N ARG A 57 10.63 -4.58 -2.22
CA ARG A 57 11.76 -4.86 -1.32
C ARG A 57 12.45 -6.19 -1.65
N LEU A 58 11.70 -7.14 -2.19
CA LEU A 58 12.15 -8.51 -2.44
C LEU A 58 12.64 -8.71 -3.87
N ALA A 59 11.93 -8.15 -4.85
CA ALA A 59 12.22 -8.33 -6.27
C ALA A 59 11.71 -7.12 -7.10
N PRO A 60 12.25 -5.90 -6.90
CA PRO A 60 11.76 -4.67 -7.54
C PRO A 60 11.70 -4.75 -9.07
N GLU A 61 12.70 -5.37 -9.69
CA GLU A 61 12.84 -5.53 -11.14
C GLU A 61 11.69 -6.33 -11.80
N THR A 62 10.95 -7.13 -11.02
CA THR A 62 9.86 -7.98 -11.54
C THR A 62 8.48 -7.33 -11.48
N MET A 63 8.37 -6.15 -10.86
CA MET A 63 7.08 -5.55 -10.52
C MET A 63 6.38 -4.89 -11.72
N GLY A 64 7.15 -4.27 -12.63
CA GLY A 64 6.64 -3.61 -13.82
C GLY A 64 5.98 -2.24 -13.57
N GLU A 65 5.88 -1.45 -14.64
CA GLU A 65 5.56 -0.02 -14.58
C GLU A 65 4.20 0.30 -13.94
N GLU A 66 3.13 -0.43 -14.29
CA GLU A 66 1.78 -0.15 -13.79
C GLU A 66 1.72 -0.21 -12.25
N ARG A 67 2.42 -1.18 -11.67
CA ARG A 67 2.49 -1.40 -10.22
C ARG A 67 3.41 -0.38 -9.55
N GLU A 68 4.51 -0.01 -10.20
CA GLU A 68 5.40 1.08 -9.77
C GLU A 68 4.63 2.41 -9.68
N ARG A 69 3.74 2.71 -10.64
CA ARG A 69 2.91 3.92 -10.61
C ARG A 69 1.96 3.98 -9.41
N ILE A 70 1.47 2.84 -8.91
CA ILE A 70 0.66 2.79 -7.68
C ILE A 70 1.52 3.13 -6.44
N LEU A 71 2.78 2.66 -6.39
CA LEU A 71 3.71 3.06 -5.34
C LEU A 71 4.04 4.55 -5.40
N VAL A 72 4.25 5.09 -6.60
CA VAL A 72 4.49 6.53 -6.81
C VAL A 72 3.29 7.35 -6.33
N TRP A 73 2.06 6.94 -6.67
CA TRP A 73 0.85 7.57 -6.15
C TRP A 73 0.83 7.54 -4.62
N GLN A 74 1.17 6.40 -4.00
CA GLN A 74 1.24 6.29 -2.54
C GLN A 74 2.30 7.21 -1.94
N LEU A 75 3.47 7.33 -2.58
CA LEU A 75 4.55 8.21 -2.14
C LEU A 75 4.17 9.69 -2.28
N LYS A 76 3.44 10.09 -3.33
CA LYS A 76 2.89 11.45 -3.47
C LYS A 76 1.81 11.75 -2.41
N ASN A 77 1.06 10.72 -1.99
CA ASN A 77 -0.05 10.86 -1.02
C ASN A 77 0.34 10.54 0.44
N ARG A 78 1.59 10.19 0.71
CA ARG A 78 2.01 9.69 2.02
C ARG A 78 1.82 10.65 3.19
N LYS A 79 1.65 11.95 2.93
CA LYS A 79 1.40 12.99 3.94
C LYS A 79 0.15 12.71 4.78
N TRP A 80 -0.85 12.04 4.21
CA TRP A 80 -2.10 11.68 4.90
C TRP A 80 -1.87 10.66 6.04
N TRP A 81 -0.79 9.86 5.97
CA TRP A 81 -0.42 8.90 7.03
C TRP A 81 0.13 9.56 8.30
N ARG A 82 0.27 10.89 8.34
CA ARG A 82 0.63 11.65 9.55
C ARG A 82 -0.53 11.70 10.55
N ILE A 83 -1.75 11.48 10.09
CA ILE A 83 -2.95 11.45 10.93
C ILE A 83 -3.14 10.01 11.40
N ARG A 84 -2.88 9.73 12.69
CA ARG A 84 -3.15 8.43 13.32
C ARG A 84 -4.06 8.63 14.52
N GLY A 85 -5.35 8.29 14.37
CA GLY A 85 -6.38 8.61 15.36
C GLY A 85 -6.47 10.12 15.59
N TYR A 86 -6.49 10.57 16.84
CA TYR A 86 -6.47 11.99 17.21
C TYR A 86 -5.05 12.58 17.32
N ARG A 87 -3.99 11.81 17.02
CA ARG A 87 -2.60 12.26 17.14
C ARG A 87 -2.03 12.56 15.75
N LEU A 88 -1.65 13.82 15.56
CA LEU A 88 -0.78 14.23 14.46
C LEU A 88 0.63 13.74 14.79
N SER A 89 1.13 12.75 14.06
CA SER A 89 2.56 12.45 14.09
C SER A 89 3.29 13.58 13.35
N PRO A 90 4.15 14.36 14.04
CA PRO A 90 4.79 15.50 13.42
C PRO A 90 5.82 15.06 12.38
N ARG A 91 6.38 13.85 12.53
CA ARG A 91 7.54 13.40 11.76
C ARG A 91 7.19 12.24 10.86
N GLN A 92 7.25 12.50 9.56
CA GLN A 92 7.29 11.44 8.58
C GLN A 92 8.72 10.91 8.45
N ARG A 93 8.90 9.60 8.31
CA ARG A 93 10.23 9.03 8.04
C ARG A 93 10.81 9.59 6.74
N ASP A 94 12.12 9.52 6.57
CA ASP A 94 12.74 9.87 5.29
C ASP A 94 12.41 8.85 4.20
N LEU A 95 12.54 9.29 2.94
CA LEU A 95 12.43 8.42 1.76
C LEU A 95 13.64 7.50 1.70
N LYS A 96 13.41 6.21 1.40
CA LYS A 96 14.47 5.26 1.09
C LYS A 96 14.99 5.52 -0.33
N GLU A 97 16.21 5.09 -0.65
CA GLU A 97 16.79 5.32 -1.98
C GLU A 97 15.90 4.83 -3.13
N TYR A 98 15.39 3.60 -3.06
CA TYR A 98 14.46 3.10 -4.08
C TYR A 98 13.18 3.95 -4.23
N GLU A 99 12.70 4.59 -3.15
CA GLU A 99 11.52 5.46 -3.21
C GLU A 99 11.85 6.79 -3.89
N LYS A 100 13.08 7.29 -3.70
CA LYS A 100 13.59 8.47 -4.42
C LYS A 100 13.77 8.15 -5.90
N GLU A 101 14.32 6.99 -6.24
CA GLU A 101 14.48 6.52 -7.62
C GLU A 101 13.13 6.37 -8.32
N LEU A 102 12.13 5.76 -7.68
CA LEU A 102 10.76 5.66 -8.22
C LEU A 102 10.15 7.03 -8.47
N LEU A 103 10.33 7.98 -7.55
CA LEU A 103 9.86 9.35 -7.72
C LEU A 103 10.65 10.09 -8.80
N ALA A 104 11.94 9.83 -8.98
CA ALA A 104 12.70 10.43 -10.08
C ALA A 104 12.26 9.88 -11.44
N ARG A 105 11.91 8.59 -11.50
CA ARG A 105 11.49 7.91 -12.74
C ARG A 105 10.08 8.29 -13.19
N TYR A 106 9.15 8.48 -12.26
CA TYR A 106 7.71 8.68 -12.55
C TYR A 106 7.11 9.93 -11.87
N GLY A 107 7.97 10.85 -11.43
CA GLY A 107 7.59 12.01 -10.62
C GLY A 107 6.81 13.08 -11.35
N GLU A 108 6.87 13.09 -12.67
CA GLU A 108 6.13 13.99 -13.56
C GLU A 108 4.60 13.87 -13.38
#